data_AF-A0A6J7FGL1-F1
#
_entry.id   AF-A0A6J7FGL1-F1
#
_cell.length_a   1.000
_cell.length_b   1.000
_cell.length_c   1.000
_cell.angle_alpha   90.00
_cell.angle_beta   90.00
_cell.angle_gamma   90.00
#
_symmetry.space_group_name_H-M   'P 1'
#
loop_
_entity.id
_entity.type
_entity.pdbx_description
1 polymer ?
#
loop_
_entity_poly.entity_id
_entity_poly.type
_entity_poly.pdbx_seq_one_letter_code
_entity_poly.pdbx_strand_id
1 'polypeptide(L)'
;MHERAWIVVITGDVKFSDTTGETVMAGPGAVFELEPHERHSVLAASEARLLLLLAPWPGKGHPGTMTLDEKAHAQQHAADHAAALARDAAAPKQP
;
A
#
# COMPACT_ATOMS: atom_id res chain seq x y z
N MET A 1 0.13 0.06 0.52
CA MET A 1 -0.23 1.01 1.59
C MET A 1 -1.69 1.40 1.42
N HIS A 2 -2.44 1.67 2.49
CA HIS A 2 -3.77 2.31 2.36
C HIS A 2 -3.60 3.83 2.17
N GLU A 3 -2.42 4.32 2.50
CA GLU A 3 -1.97 5.69 2.41
C GLU A 3 -1.23 5.94 1.09
N ARG A 4 -1.30 7.19 0.64
CA ARG A 4 -0.37 7.74 -0.35
C ARG A 4 1.02 7.80 0.30
N ALA A 5 2.04 7.51 -0.49
CA ALA A 5 3.41 7.46 -0.02
C ALA A 5 4.39 8.13 -0.98
N TRP A 6 5.50 8.62 -0.43
CA TRP A 6 6.66 9.05 -1.20
C TRP A 6 7.90 8.30 -0.73
N ILE A 7 8.70 7.85 -1.69
CA ILE A 7 10.02 7.27 -1.44
C ILE A 7 11.07 8.25 -1.98
N VAL A 8 11.96 8.70 -1.11
CA VAL A 8 13.10 9.54 -1.50
C VAL A 8 14.38 8.75 -1.28
N VAL A 9 15.22 8.69 -2.31
CA VAL A 9 16.56 8.09 -2.20
C VAL A 9 17.50 9.12 -1.56
N ILE A 10 17.98 8.82 -0.36
CA ILE A 10 18.90 9.70 0.39
C ILE A 10 20.34 9.38 0.04
N THR A 11 20.70 8.09 -0.02
CA THR A 11 22.03 7.61 -0.44
C THR A 11 21.89 6.29 -1.19
N GLY A 12 22.93 5.93 -1.95
CA GLY A 12 22.98 4.69 -2.73
C GLY A 12 22.08 4.71 -3.95
N ASP A 13 21.96 3.54 -4.58
CA ASP A 13 21.21 3.32 -5.81
C ASP A 13 20.16 2.24 -5.58
N VAL A 14 18.99 2.43 -6.19
CA VAL A 14 17.89 1.49 -6.12
C VAL A 14 17.32 1.21 -7.51
N LYS A 15 16.74 0.03 -7.64
CA LYS A 15 15.85 -0.35 -8.71
C LYS A 15 14.41 -0.26 -8.20
N PHE A 16 13.64 0.68 -8.73
CA PHE A 16 12.21 0.79 -8.50
C PHE A 16 11.47 -0.05 -9.55
N SER A 17 10.41 -0.74 -9.15
CA SER A 17 9.50 -1.43 -10.09
C SER A 17 8.04 -1.17 -9.72
N ASP A 18 7.22 -0.87 -10.73
CA ASP A 18 5.79 -0.61 -10.59
C ASP A 18 4.93 -1.87 -10.79
N THR A 19 3.60 -1.69 -10.87
CA THR A 19 2.65 -2.79 -11.14
C THR A 19 2.69 -3.34 -12.56
N THR A 20 3.20 -2.57 -13.51
CA THR A 20 3.28 -2.96 -14.93
C THR A 20 4.55 -3.77 -15.23
N GLY A 21 5.48 -3.80 -14.27
CA GLY A 21 6.79 -4.43 -14.41
C GLY A 21 7.82 -3.50 -15.04
N GLU A 22 7.49 -2.22 -15.24
CA GLU A 22 8.46 -1.21 -15.63
C GLU A 22 9.43 -0.98 -14.48
N THR A 23 10.72 -0.89 -14.82
CA THR A 23 11.77 -0.74 -13.81
C THR A 23 12.67 0.45 -14.11
N VAL A 24 12.94 1.25 -13.08
CA VAL A 24 13.77 2.45 -13.17
C VAL A 24 14.93 2.33 -12.18
N MET A 25 16.15 2.58 -12.67
CA MET A 25 17.32 2.78 -11.81
C MET A 25 17.36 4.22 -11.32
N ALA A 26 17.54 4.42 -10.02
CA ALA A 26 17.53 5.73 -9.40
C ALA A 26 18.55 5.85 -8.27
N GLY A 27 19.24 6.99 -8.25
CA GLY A 27 20.20 7.36 -7.22
C GLY A 27 19.68 8.48 -6.31
N PRO A 28 20.56 9.10 -5.51
CA PRO A 28 20.18 10.11 -4.52
C PRO A 28 19.43 11.31 -5.12
N GLY A 29 18.39 11.77 -4.42
CA GLY A 29 17.52 12.87 -4.86
C GLY A 29 16.34 12.44 -5.73
N ALA A 30 16.29 11.18 -6.18
CA ALA A 30 15.10 10.64 -6.83
C ALA A 30 13.93 10.56 -5.86
N VAL A 31 12.73 10.87 -6.35
CA VAL A 31 11.48 10.83 -5.61
C VAL A 31 10.45 10.01 -6.40
N PHE A 32 9.83 9.05 -5.74
CA PHE A 32 8.72 8.26 -6.27
C PHE A 32 7.48 8.59 -5.46
N GLU A 33 6.41 8.98 -6.14
CA GLU A 33 5.08 9.11 -5.55
C GLU A 33 4.28 7.84 -5.81
N LEU A 34 3.58 7.37 -4.79
CA LEU A 34 2.84 6.11 -4.80
C LEU A 34 1.40 6.38 -4.41
N GLU A 35 0.48 5.97 -5.27
CA GLU A 35 -0.95 6.02 -4.99
C GLU A 35 -1.34 5.05 -3.86
N PRO A 36 -2.41 5.34 -3.11
CA PRO A 36 -3.02 4.35 -2.23
C PRO A 36 -3.25 3.03 -2.97
N HIS A 37 -2.90 1.92 -2.32
CA HIS A 37 -3.00 0.56 -2.84
C HIS A 37 -2.12 0.22 -4.04
N GLU A 38 -1.27 1.16 -4.51
CA GLU A 38 -0.31 0.86 -5.56
C GLU A 38 0.70 -0.19 -5.09
N ARG A 39 0.85 -1.28 -5.85
CA ARG A 39 1.92 -2.25 -5.59
C ARG A 39 3.20 -1.76 -6.24
N HIS A 40 4.26 -1.75 -5.47
CA HIS A 40 5.59 -1.31 -5.90
C HIS A 40 6.63 -2.18 -5.22
N SER A 41 7.83 -2.22 -5.79
CA SER A 41 9.00 -2.82 -5.15
C SER A 41 10.21 -1.92 -5.31
N VAL A 42 11.04 -1.88 -4.27
CA VAL A 42 12.31 -1.16 -4.28
C VAL A 42 13.40 -2.13 -3.87
N LEU A 43 14.36 -2.33 -4.76
CA LEU A 43 15.51 -3.20 -4.54
C LEU A 43 16.77 -2.34 -4.46
N ALA A 44 17.56 -2.51 -3.41
CA ALA A 44 18.84 -1.85 -3.30
C ALA A 44 19.84 -2.45 -4.29
N ALA A 45 20.48 -1.60 -5.10
CA ALA A 45 21.58 -1.97 -6.00
C ALA A 45 22.95 -1.68 -5.37
N SER A 46 22.99 -0.81 -4.36
CA SER A 46 24.13 -0.53 -3.48
C SER A 46 23.64 -0.29 -2.04
N GLU A 47 24.54 0.02 -1.10
CA GLU A 47 24.12 0.41 0.25
C GLU A 47 23.28 1.68 0.20
N ALA A 48 21.96 1.54 0.38
CA ALA A 48 20.99 2.59 0.15
C ALA A 48 20.27 2.99 1.44
N ARG A 49 19.98 4.30 1.55
CA ARG A 49 19.09 4.84 2.58
C ARG A 49 17.91 5.52 1.90
N LEU A 50 16.72 5.20 2.38
CA LEU A 50 15.47 5.73 1.84
C LEU A 50 14.73 6.49 2.95
N LEU A 51 14.10 7.60 2.57
CA LEU A 51 13.05 8.22 3.37
C LEU A 51 11.70 7.78 2.81
N LEU A 52 10.87 7.18 3.66
CA LEU A 52 9.48 6.86 3.36
C LEU A 52 8.59 7.87 4.09
N LEU A 53 7.85 8.67 3.33
CA LEU A 53 6.83 9.56 3.84
C LEU A 53 5.46 8.99 3.54
N LEU A 54 4.63 8.84 4.57
CA LEU A 54 3.22 8.43 4.45
C LEU A 54 2.35 9.63 4.80
N ALA A 55 1.49 10.08 3.88
CA ALA A 55 0.62 11.22 4.15
C ALA A 55 -0.75 11.10 3.44
N PRO A 56 -1.88 11.35 4.14
CA PRO A 56 -1.95 11.55 5.59
C PRO A 56 -1.61 10.26 6.35
N TRP A 57 -0.95 10.40 7.50
CA TRP A 57 -0.71 9.29 8.44
C TRP A 57 -1.26 9.62 9.83
N PRO A 58 -2.01 8.71 10.46
CA PRO A 58 -2.58 7.49 9.87
C PRO A 58 -3.63 7.81 8.79
N GLY A 59 -3.70 6.98 7.74
CA GLY A 59 -4.70 7.13 6.69
C GLY A 59 -6.11 6.77 7.14
N LYS A 60 -7.11 7.16 6.34
CA LYS A 60 -8.50 6.70 6.55
C LYS A 60 -8.55 5.18 6.49
N GLY A 61 -9.13 4.54 7.52
CA GLY A 61 -9.21 3.09 7.62
C GLY A 61 -7.99 2.43 8.28
N HIS A 62 -6.96 3.20 8.64
CA HIS A 62 -5.87 2.67 9.46
C HIS A 62 -6.41 2.31 10.86
N PRO A 63 -6.15 1.10 11.39
CA PRO A 63 -6.71 0.64 12.67
C PRO A 63 -6.41 1.55 13.87
N GLY A 64 -5.33 2.33 13.79
CA GLY A 64 -4.99 3.36 14.78
C GLY A 64 -5.96 4.55 14.84
N THR A 65 -6.77 4.77 13.80
CA THR A 65 -7.80 5.83 13.74
C THR A 65 -9.18 5.37 14.22
N MET A 66 -9.36 4.07 14.43
CA MET A 66 -10.62 3.51 14.90
C MET A 66 -10.89 3.90 16.36
N THR A 67 -12.11 4.32 16.63
CA THR A 67 -12.69 4.42 17.97
C THR A 67 -12.73 3.06 18.66
N LEU A 68 -12.93 3.06 19.99
CA LEU A 68 -13.03 1.81 20.75
C LEU A 68 -14.22 0.96 20.31
N ASP A 69 -15.35 1.58 19.98
CA ASP A 69 -16.55 0.88 19.48
C ASP A 69 -16.27 0.23 18.11
N GLU A 70 -15.62 0.95 17.19
CA GLU A 70 -15.22 0.40 15.88
C GLU A 70 -14.25 -0.77 16.05
N LYS A 71 -13.31 -0.69 17.00
CA LYS A 71 -12.41 -1.81 17.31
C LYS A 71 -13.15 -3.01 17.89
N ALA A 72 -14.15 -2.79 18.73
CA ALA A 72 -14.95 -3.87 19.31
C ALA A 72 -15.70 -4.68 18.24
N HIS A 73 -16.07 -4.04 17.14
CA HIS A 73 -16.84 -4.67 16.06
C HIS A 73 -16.01 -5.04 14.81
N ALA A 74 -14.70 -4.74 14.80
CA ALA A 74 -13.83 -4.94 13.63
C ALA A 74 -13.81 -6.40 13.11
N GLN A 75 -13.82 -7.38 14.01
CA GLN A 75 -13.83 -8.80 13.64
C GLN A 75 -15.14 -9.22 12.97
N GLN A 76 -16.28 -8.74 13.49
CA GLN A 76 -17.59 -9.03 12.91
C GLN A 76 -17.73 -8.40 11.52
N HIS A 77 -17.32 -7.13 11.38
CA HIS A 77 -17.34 -6.46 10.08
C HIS A 77 -16.44 -7.13 9.04
N ALA A 78 -15.26 -7.63 9.43
CA ALA A 78 -14.40 -8.39 8.56
C ALA A 78 -15.03 -9.72 8.12
N ALA A 79 -15.70 -10.42 9.03
CA ALA A 79 -16.42 -11.65 8.74
C ALA A 79 -17.60 -11.41 7.78
N ASP A 80 -18.39 -10.35 8.01
CA ASP A 80 -19.51 -9.98 7.15
C ASP A 80 -19.05 -9.61 5.74
N HIS A 81 -17.94 -8.86 5.62
CA HIS A 81 -17.37 -8.48 4.32
C HIS A 81 -16.78 -9.67 3.57
N ALA A 82 -16.14 -10.62 4.27
CA ALA A 82 -15.67 -11.87 3.67
C ALA A 82 -16.83 -12.75 3.19
N ALA A 83 -17.91 -12.82 3.97
CA ALA A 83 -19.13 -13.54 3.59
C ALA A 83 -19.81 -12.89 2.37
N ALA A 84 -19.84 -11.55 2.29
CA ALA A 84 -20.36 -10.84 1.11
C ALA A 84 -19.53 -11.14 -0.15
N LEU A 85 -18.20 -11.05 -0.07
CA LEU A 85 -17.30 -11.38 -1.19
C LEU A 85 -17.46 -12.84 -1.65
N ALA A 86 -17.64 -13.78 -0.72
CA ALA A 86 -17.88 -15.19 -1.05
C ALA A 86 -19.23 -15.42 -1.74
N ARG A 87 -20.28 -14.68 -1.34
CA ARG A 87 -21.60 -14.73 -1.99
C ARG A 87 -21.55 -14.17 -3.41
N ASP A 88 -20.86 -13.05 -3.61
CA ASP A 88 -20.70 -12.45 -4.93
C ASP A 88 -19.86 -13.34 -5.87
N ALA A 89 -18.83 -14.00 -5.36
CA ALA A 89 -18.04 -14.98 -6.12
C ALA A 89 -18.84 -16.25 -6.47
N ALA A 90 -19.83 -16.62 -5.66
CA ALA A 90 -20.72 -17.75 -5.90
C ALA A 90 -21.93 -17.42 -6.79
N ALA A 91 -22.12 -16.16 -7.17
CA ALA A 91 -23.19 -15.76 -8.08
C ALA A 91 -22.92 -16.32 -9.49
N PRO A 92 -23.88 -17.04 -10.11
CA PRO A 92 -23.68 -17.62 -11.42
C PRO A 92 -23.52 -16.52 -12.48
N LYS A 93 -22.50 -16.62 -13.34
CA LYS A 93 -22.35 -15.73 -14.49
C LYS A 93 -23.57 -15.92 -15.41
N GLN A 94 -24.39 -14.88 -15.53
CA GLN A 94 -25.52 -14.85 -16.46
C GLN A 94 -24.99 -15.02 -17.90
N PRO A 95 -25.61 -15.87 -18.72
CA PRO A 95 -25.21 -16.11 -20.12
C PRO A 95 -25.51 -14.92 -21.03
#